data_AF-A0A8J5B2V2-F1
#
_entry.id   AF-A0A8J5B2V2-F1
#
_cell.length_a   1.000
_cell.length_b   1.000
_cell.length_c   1.000
_cell.angle_alpha   90.00
_cell.angle_beta   90.00
_cell.angle_gamma   90.00
#
_symmetry.space_group_name_H-M   'P 1'
#
loop_
_entity.id
_entity.type
_entity.pdbx_description
1 polymer ?
#
loop_
_entity_poly.entity_id
_entity_poly.type
_entity_poly.pdbx_seq_one_letter_code
_entity_poly.pdbx_strand_id
1 'polypeptide(L)'
;MTKYPFPKPIAIICKHISEQLRDIQVSDAKLQQHDQEFLTLLTHHLSTYLNKAHSGAVCECFKKHRELDPDTTLCNCEDRCRSVCQAENSSLRLRLQQQIDNHSQAVQESVQATQQRMSADMAYLNRLFQDLQDLRVVENHKLTLKEPTVKIDTPKDVVVKVEFAAQNPIDVRTYDLKQIPDGEIAGRDLVGIVDVIAPEVVNRELKGTRIASFANGGTPSKSGAFAQWAIAKDEIYIVIPDNIKPEAAATLPVGYFTAVHGLYLPHKLGLERGGKSELVLIWGGNSSVGRYAIQLAKLGGHKVITVASPGAAEELKKLGAEKVFSYKDADVVEQIRKEYGDIPNVLDAIGTPDSATTSSKTTGESPAKYTTVRRNAEHTENFPKHITVSPIQAYRVFDEEHLPEVTVAKEYAKLLTGWLKEGKIVPNVPKVLGGLEKVPEGYQLHRDGKIHGEKLVYDISKTKL
;
A
#
# COMPACT_ATOMS: atom_id res chain seq x y z
N MET A 1 -65.04 -36.98 -7.09
CA MET A 1 -65.00 -35.74 -6.29
C MET A 1 -63.54 -35.34 -6.06
N THR A 2 -63.24 -34.09 -6.43
CA THR A 2 -62.14 -33.22 -5.97
C THR A 2 -60.68 -33.67 -6.13
N LYS A 3 -60.06 -33.15 -7.21
CA LYS A 3 -58.65 -32.71 -7.24
C LYS A 3 -58.35 -31.92 -5.96
N TYR A 4 -57.39 -32.37 -5.16
CA TYR A 4 -56.76 -31.54 -4.13
C TYR A 4 -55.33 -31.21 -4.57
N PRO A 5 -54.95 -29.92 -4.65
CA PRO A 5 -53.61 -29.53 -5.06
C PRO A 5 -52.63 -29.90 -3.96
N PHE A 6 -51.54 -30.60 -4.32
CA PHE A 6 -50.35 -30.65 -3.48
C PHE A 6 -49.94 -29.20 -3.14
N PRO A 7 -49.54 -28.92 -1.89
CA PRO A 7 -49.35 -27.55 -1.46
C PRO A 7 -48.20 -26.93 -2.25
N LYS A 8 -48.42 -25.68 -2.70
CA LYS A 8 -47.46 -24.79 -3.37
C LYS A 8 -46.17 -24.40 -2.62
N PRO A 9 -45.86 -24.75 -1.34
CA PRO A 9 -44.64 -24.29 -0.67
C PRO A 9 -43.33 -24.73 -1.32
N ILE A 10 -43.22 -25.97 -1.81
CA ILE A 10 -41.93 -26.50 -2.30
C ILE A 10 -41.51 -25.77 -3.59
N ALA A 11 -42.44 -25.51 -4.50
CA ALA A 11 -42.16 -24.76 -5.73
C ALA A 11 -41.80 -23.28 -5.45
N ILE A 12 -42.40 -22.67 -4.42
CA ILE A 12 -42.08 -21.29 -3.99
C ILE A 12 -40.69 -21.25 -3.32
N ILE A 13 -40.34 -22.25 -2.52
CA ILE A 13 -39.04 -22.36 -1.84
C ILE A 13 -37.91 -22.64 -2.85
N CYS A 14 -38.12 -23.53 -3.83
CA CYS A 14 -37.15 -23.76 -4.91
C CYS A 14 -36.97 -22.53 -5.80
N LYS A 15 -38.04 -21.75 -6.02
CA LYS A 15 -37.96 -20.47 -6.74
C LYS A 15 -37.15 -19.44 -5.95
N HIS A 16 -37.34 -19.33 -4.64
CA HIS A 16 -36.61 -18.40 -3.78
C HIS A 16 -35.12 -18.72 -3.68
N ILE A 17 -34.75 -20.02 -3.59
CA ILE A 17 -33.35 -20.47 -3.62
C ILE A 17 -32.71 -20.21 -5.00
N SER A 18 -33.45 -20.44 -6.10
CA SER A 18 -32.98 -20.16 -7.46
C SER A 18 -32.84 -18.67 -7.75
N GLU A 19 -33.62 -17.81 -7.07
CA GLU A 19 -33.50 -16.34 -7.11
C GLU A 19 -32.29 -15.87 -6.28
N GLN A 20 -32.09 -16.39 -5.06
CA GLN A 20 -30.90 -16.07 -4.24
C GLN A 20 -29.58 -16.54 -4.87
N LEU A 21 -29.58 -17.67 -5.58
CA LEU A 21 -28.40 -18.13 -6.35
C LEU A 21 -28.18 -17.32 -7.63
N ARG A 22 -29.22 -16.65 -8.15
CA ARG A 22 -29.12 -15.76 -9.33
C ARG A 22 -28.58 -14.37 -8.96
N ASP A 23 -28.90 -13.90 -7.76
CA ASP A 23 -28.43 -12.62 -7.22
C ASP A 23 -26.95 -12.65 -6.81
N ILE A 24 -26.33 -13.83 -6.74
CA ILE A 24 -24.87 -13.99 -6.69
C ILE A 24 -24.31 -13.78 -8.11
N GLN A 25 -24.49 -12.58 -8.65
CA GLN A 25 -23.63 -12.09 -9.74
C GLN A 25 -22.29 -11.72 -9.11
N VAL A 26 -21.34 -12.64 -9.28
CA VAL A 26 -19.95 -12.48 -8.88
C VAL A 26 -19.36 -11.25 -9.57
N SER A 27 -19.09 -10.20 -8.78
CA SER A 27 -18.13 -9.17 -9.16
C SER A 27 -16.73 -9.65 -8.75
N ASP A 28 -15.89 -9.81 -9.76
CA ASP A 28 -14.51 -10.25 -9.68
C ASP A 28 -13.68 -9.31 -8.79
N ALA A 29 -13.19 -9.80 -7.65
CA ALA A 29 -11.92 -9.39 -7.02
C ALA A 29 -11.69 -10.01 -5.62
N LYS A 30 -12.71 -10.53 -4.92
CA LYS A 30 -12.57 -10.94 -3.49
C LYS A 30 -12.76 -12.44 -3.19
N LEU A 31 -12.91 -13.29 -4.20
CA LEU A 31 -13.50 -14.63 -4.03
C LEU A 31 -12.53 -15.82 -3.86
N GLN A 32 -11.21 -15.62 -3.77
CA GLN A 32 -10.30 -16.78 -3.91
C GLN A 32 -10.09 -17.63 -2.64
N GLN A 33 -10.43 -17.18 -1.43
CA GLN A 33 -10.13 -17.92 -0.20
C GLN A 33 -11.35 -18.32 0.65
N HIS A 34 -12.45 -17.57 0.56
CA HIS A 34 -13.66 -17.82 1.35
C HIS A 34 -14.60 -18.89 0.74
N ASP A 35 -14.43 -19.27 -0.52
CA ASP A 35 -15.41 -20.10 -1.23
C ASP A 35 -15.43 -21.57 -0.83
N GLN A 36 -14.30 -22.16 -0.44
CA GLN A 36 -14.28 -23.58 -0.10
C GLN A 36 -14.92 -23.84 1.27
N GLU A 37 -14.68 -22.96 2.24
CA GLU A 37 -15.38 -22.97 3.53
C GLU A 37 -16.85 -22.56 3.37
N PHE A 38 -17.17 -21.54 2.57
CA PHE A 38 -18.54 -21.10 2.31
C PHE A 38 -19.38 -22.17 1.61
N LEU A 39 -18.86 -22.81 0.56
CA LEU A 39 -19.53 -23.91 -0.14
C LEU A 39 -19.72 -25.13 0.78
N THR A 40 -18.76 -25.42 1.65
CA THR A 40 -18.88 -26.49 2.66
C THR A 40 -19.96 -26.16 3.69
N LEU A 41 -19.99 -24.91 4.18
CA LEU A 41 -20.98 -24.42 5.15
C LEU A 41 -22.39 -24.39 4.56
N LEU A 42 -22.52 -23.94 3.31
CA LEU A 42 -23.77 -23.88 2.56
C LEU A 42 -24.32 -25.30 2.31
N THR A 43 -23.45 -26.23 1.93
CA THR A 43 -23.80 -27.65 1.76
C THR A 43 -24.26 -28.27 3.08
N HIS A 44 -23.57 -27.98 4.19
CA HIS A 44 -23.95 -28.43 5.53
C HIS A 44 -25.31 -27.88 5.99
N HIS A 45 -25.55 -26.59 5.76
CA HIS A 45 -26.83 -25.94 6.09
C HIS A 45 -27.99 -26.46 5.23
N LEU A 46 -27.80 -26.61 3.92
CA LEU A 46 -28.80 -27.20 3.02
C LEU A 46 -29.15 -28.63 3.44
N SER A 47 -28.15 -29.46 3.77
CA SER A 47 -28.37 -30.83 4.24
C SER A 47 -29.15 -30.88 5.56
N THR A 48 -28.81 -30.01 6.51
CA THR A 48 -29.50 -29.93 7.81
C THR A 48 -30.94 -29.42 7.66
N TYR A 49 -31.17 -28.45 6.77
CA TYR A 49 -32.49 -27.90 6.49
C TYR A 49 -33.39 -28.93 5.79
N LEU A 50 -32.88 -29.66 4.79
CA LEU A 50 -33.62 -30.75 4.12
C LEU A 50 -34.01 -31.87 5.08
N ASN A 51 -33.17 -32.20 6.06
CA ASN A 51 -33.49 -33.16 7.12
C ASN A 51 -34.59 -32.66 8.07
N LYS A 52 -34.61 -31.36 8.40
CA LYS A 52 -35.67 -30.73 9.21
C LYS A 52 -37.00 -30.61 8.44
N ALA A 53 -36.96 -30.28 7.16
CA ALA A 53 -38.15 -30.24 6.30
C ALA A 53 -38.79 -31.63 6.14
N HIS A 54 -37.97 -32.70 6.04
CA HIS A 54 -38.43 -34.09 5.99
C HIS A 54 -39.19 -34.49 7.27
N SER A 55 -38.72 -34.07 8.44
CA SER A 55 -39.37 -34.40 9.71
C SER A 55 -40.67 -33.64 9.92
N GLY A 56 -40.75 -32.38 9.46
CA GLY A 56 -41.98 -31.58 9.50
C GLY A 56 -43.08 -32.05 8.54
N ALA A 57 -42.74 -32.36 7.27
CA ALA A 57 -43.72 -32.77 6.25
C ALA A 57 -44.36 -34.14 6.53
N VAL A 58 -43.58 -35.08 7.10
CA VAL A 58 -44.11 -36.39 7.54
C VAL A 58 -45.14 -36.21 8.66
N CYS A 59 -44.97 -35.20 9.53
CA CYS A 59 -45.84 -34.94 10.67
C CYS A 59 -47.19 -34.31 10.26
N GLU A 60 -47.22 -33.40 9.30
CA GLU A 60 -48.47 -32.78 8.79
C GLU A 60 -49.32 -33.74 7.96
N CYS A 61 -48.69 -34.58 7.12
CA CYS A 61 -49.40 -35.58 6.34
C CYS A 61 -50.08 -36.61 7.25
N PHE A 62 -49.43 -36.95 8.38
CA PHE A 62 -49.96 -37.83 9.42
C PHE A 62 -51.19 -37.26 10.14
N LYS A 63 -51.16 -35.94 10.46
CA LYS A 63 -52.29 -35.25 11.11
C LYS A 63 -53.52 -35.21 10.23
N LYS A 64 -53.37 -34.83 8.95
CA LYS A 64 -54.50 -34.76 8.00
C LYS A 64 -55.12 -36.12 7.68
N HIS A 65 -54.33 -37.19 7.66
CA HIS A 65 -54.89 -38.52 7.35
C HIS A 65 -55.72 -39.08 8.50
N ARG A 66 -55.30 -38.83 9.75
CA ARG A 66 -56.00 -39.26 10.98
C ARG A 66 -57.33 -38.53 11.21
N GLU A 67 -57.49 -37.34 10.64
CA GLU A 67 -58.77 -36.59 10.63
C GLU A 67 -59.77 -37.14 9.60
N LEU A 68 -59.31 -37.88 8.58
CA LEU A 68 -60.13 -38.32 7.44
C LEU A 68 -60.51 -39.80 7.48
N ASP A 69 -59.74 -40.66 8.15
CA ASP A 69 -60.05 -42.09 8.33
C ASP A 69 -59.47 -42.61 9.68
N PRO A 70 -60.29 -42.73 10.74
CA PRO A 70 -59.83 -43.12 12.08
C PRO A 70 -59.49 -44.61 12.22
N ASP A 71 -59.96 -45.48 11.32
CA ASP A 71 -59.98 -46.95 11.49
C ASP A 71 -58.98 -47.69 10.57
N THR A 72 -58.19 -46.99 9.76
CA THR A 72 -57.13 -47.63 8.97
C THR A 72 -56.00 -48.13 9.87
N THR A 73 -55.65 -49.41 9.76
CA THR A 73 -54.48 -49.98 10.47
C THR A 73 -53.18 -49.34 9.97
N LEU A 74 -52.45 -48.70 10.90
CA LEU A 74 -51.33 -47.78 10.66
C LEU A 74 -50.21 -48.28 9.74
N CYS A 75 -49.98 -49.59 9.62
CA CYS A 75 -48.73 -50.12 9.08
C CYS A 75 -48.53 -49.85 7.57
N ASN A 76 -49.58 -50.01 6.74
CA ASN A 76 -49.41 -49.99 5.28
C ASN A 76 -49.37 -48.58 4.65
N CYS A 77 -49.91 -47.57 5.32
CA CYS A 77 -49.87 -46.17 4.85
C CYS A 77 -48.57 -45.46 5.28
N GLU A 78 -48.02 -45.79 6.45
CA GLU A 78 -46.72 -45.28 6.89
C GLU A 78 -45.58 -45.71 5.98
N ASP A 79 -45.53 -47.00 5.63
CA ASP A 79 -44.44 -47.54 4.81
C ASP A 79 -44.50 -47.02 3.38
N ARG A 80 -45.71 -46.81 2.83
CA ARG A 80 -45.90 -46.18 1.51
C ARG A 80 -45.56 -44.68 1.51
N CYS A 81 -46.01 -43.92 2.51
CA CYS A 81 -45.64 -42.50 2.60
C CYS A 81 -44.14 -42.32 2.85
N ARG A 82 -43.53 -43.15 3.71
CA ARG A 82 -42.07 -43.15 3.91
C ARG A 82 -41.34 -43.50 2.63
N SER A 83 -41.75 -44.54 1.90
CA SER A 83 -41.02 -44.94 0.69
C SER A 83 -41.12 -43.91 -0.44
N VAL A 84 -42.30 -43.29 -0.65
CA VAL A 84 -42.48 -42.23 -1.65
C VAL A 84 -41.72 -40.96 -1.24
N CYS A 85 -41.81 -40.52 0.02
CA CYS A 85 -41.04 -39.38 0.50
C CYS A 85 -39.52 -39.64 0.48
N GLN A 86 -39.07 -40.84 0.85
CA GLN A 86 -37.65 -41.21 0.79
C GLN A 86 -37.16 -41.26 -0.66
N ALA A 87 -37.95 -41.78 -1.60
CA ALA A 87 -37.59 -41.83 -3.01
C ALA A 87 -37.54 -40.41 -3.64
N GLU A 88 -38.52 -39.56 -3.36
CA GLU A 88 -38.53 -38.17 -3.85
C GLU A 88 -37.42 -37.33 -3.22
N ASN A 89 -37.15 -37.49 -1.92
CA ASN A 89 -36.07 -36.78 -1.22
C ASN A 89 -34.68 -37.29 -1.67
N SER A 90 -34.55 -38.58 -1.96
CA SER A 90 -33.32 -39.15 -2.55
C SER A 90 -33.09 -38.60 -3.96
N SER A 91 -34.13 -38.52 -4.79
CA SER A 91 -34.07 -37.92 -6.13
C SER A 91 -33.73 -36.43 -6.08
N LEU A 92 -34.31 -35.68 -5.15
CA LEU A 92 -34.01 -34.26 -4.95
C LEU A 92 -32.57 -34.04 -4.47
N ARG A 93 -32.09 -34.86 -3.52
CA ARG A 93 -30.69 -34.85 -3.05
C ARG A 93 -29.72 -35.15 -4.17
N LEU A 94 -30.01 -36.15 -5.00
CA LEU A 94 -29.15 -36.51 -6.13
C LEU A 94 -29.06 -35.37 -7.15
N ARG A 95 -30.19 -34.72 -7.47
CA ARG A 95 -30.23 -33.56 -8.37
C ARG A 95 -29.49 -32.35 -7.80
N LEU A 96 -29.65 -32.08 -6.51
CA LEU A 96 -28.97 -30.97 -5.85
C LEU A 96 -27.46 -31.22 -5.76
N GLN A 97 -27.05 -32.43 -5.40
CA GLN A 97 -25.65 -32.83 -5.39
C GLN A 97 -25.03 -32.71 -6.78
N GLN A 98 -25.73 -33.19 -7.82
CA GLN A 98 -25.28 -33.05 -9.20
C GLN A 98 -25.16 -31.57 -9.64
N GLN A 99 -26.06 -30.70 -9.19
CA GLN A 99 -25.95 -29.26 -9.44
C GLN A 99 -24.75 -28.63 -8.72
N ILE A 100 -24.50 -29.01 -7.46
CA ILE A 100 -23.34 -28.57 -6.70
C ILE A 100 -22.04 -29.04 -7.37
N ASP A 101 -21.98 -30.31 -7.79
CA ASP A 101 -20.82 -30.89 -8.45
C ASP A 101 -20.54 -30.19 -9.79
N ASN A 102 -21.58 -29.95 -10.59
CA ASN A 102 -21.46 -29.20 -11.84
C ASN A 102 -20.97 -27.76 -11.62
N HIS A 103 -21.47 -27.07 -10.59
CA HIS A 103 -21.03 -25.71 -10.27
C HIS A 103 -19.59 -25.69 -9.76
N SER A 104 -19.23 -26.64 -8.88
CA SER A 104 -17.87 -26.82 -8.37
C SER A 104 -16.88 -27.07 -9.51
N GLN A 105 -17.24 -27.92 -10.46
CA GLN A 105 -16.43 -28.18 -11.65
C GLN A 105 -16.29 -26.93 -12.53
N ALA A 106 -17.37 -26.21 -12.81
CA ALA A 106 -17.32 -24.98 -13.60
C ALA A 106 -16.44 -23.89 -12.94
N VAL A 107 -16.47 -23.78 -11.61
CA VAL A 107 -15.59 -22.88 -10.84
C VAL A 107 -14.14 -23.34 -10.95
N GLN A 108 -13.84 -24.63 -10.79
CA GLN A 108 -12.48 -25.18 -10.94
C GLN A 108 -11.92 -24.95 -12.34
N GLU A 109 -12.73 -25.16 -13.39
CA GLU A 109 -12.34 -24.91 -14.78
C GLU A 109 -12.06 -23.42 -15.04
N SER A 110 -12.89 -22.52 -14.47
CA SER A 110 -12.67 -21.07 -14.55
C SER A 110 -11.39 -20.62 -13.84
N VAL A 111 -11.12 -21.18 -12.65
CA VAL A 111 -9.89 -20.92 -11.90
C VAL A 111 -8.66 -21.41 -12.68
N GLN A 112 -8.69 -22.63 -13.22
CA GLN A 112 -7.59 -23.16 -14.04
C GLN A 112 -7.37 -22.33 -15.31
N ALA A 113 -8.43 -21.93 -16.01
CA ALA A 113 -8.31 -21.09 -17.21
C ALA A 113 -7.68 -19.72 -16.88
N THR A 114 -8.04 -19.15 -15.73
CA THR A 114 -7.45 -17.89 -15.24
C THR A 114 -5.97 -18.06 -14.89
N GLN A 115 -5.60 -19.13 -14.16
CA GLN A 115 -4.21 -19.45 -13.83
C GLN A 115 -3.35 -19.66 -15.08
N GLN A 116 -3.89 -20.36 -16.11
CA GLN A 116 -3.19 -20.57 -17.37
C GLN A 116 -2.96 -19.25 -18.13
N ARG A 117 -3.96 -18.36 -18.17
CA ARG A 117 -3.80 -17.02 -18.76
C ARG A 117 -2.76 -16.19 -18.03
N MET A 118 -2.80 -16.16 -16.69
CA MET A 118 -1.81 -15.46 -15.87
C MET A 118 -0.38 -15.98 -16.11
N SER A 119 -0.20 -17.29 -16.20
CA SER A 119 1.10 -17.90 -16.49
C SER A 119 1.61 -17.54 -17.89
N ALA A 120 0.73 -17.55 -18.89
CA ALA A 120 1.06 -17.15 -20.26
C ALA A 120 1.40 -15.66 -20.35
N ASP A 121 0.65 -14.79 -19.68
CA ASP A 121 0.91 -13.35 -19.60
C ASP A 121 2.26 -13.09 -18.92
N MET A 122 2.55 -13.73 -17.78
CA MET A 122 3.84 -13.61 -17.11
C MET A 122 5.00 -14.10 -17.98
N ALA A 123 4.83 -15.20 -18.71
CA ALA A 123 5.84 -15.71 -19.63
C ALA A 123 6.06 -14.77 -20.83
N TYR A 124 4.99 -14.18 -21.37
CA TYR A 124 5.05 -13.21 -22.45
C TYR A 124 5.74 -11.92 -22.01
N LEU A 125 5.36 -11.40 -20.84
CA LEU A 125 5.98 -10.21 -20.25
C LEU A 125 7.47 -10.47 -20.00
N ASN A 126 7.84 -11.59 -19.37
CA ASN A 126 9.24 -11.93 -19.14
C ASN A 126 10.07 -12.07 -20.43
N ARG A 127 9.46 -12.46 -21.57
CA ARG A 127 10.14 -12.44 -22.88
C ARG A 127 10.31 -11.02 -23.41
N LEU A 128 9.27 -10.18 -23.32
CA LEU A 128 9.31 -8.78 -23.76
C LEU A 128 10.42 -7.99 -23.06
N PHE A 129 10.74 -8.34 -21.80
CA PHE A 129 11.78 -7.69 -21.01
C PHE A 129 13.22 -8.15 -21.30
N GLN A 130 13.43 -9.26 -22.01
CA GLN A 130 14.80 -9.64 -22.42
C GLN A 130 15.40 -8.65 -23.45
N ASP A 131 14.54 -7.88 -24.14
CA ASP A 131 14.91 -7.04 -25.28
C ASP A 131 15.09 -5.53 -24.94
N LEU A 132 15.00 -5.14 -23.67
CA LEU A 132 14.96 -3.73 -23.24
C LEU A 132 16.09 -3.46 -22.23
N GLN A 133 17.15 -2.71 -22.59
CA GLN A 133 18.43 -2.79 -21.88
C GLN A 133 19.09 -1.45 -21.47
N ASP A 134 19.26 -1.20 -20.13
CA ASP A 134 20.40 -0.55 -19.39
C ASP A 134 20.09 -0.22 -17.89
N LEU A 135 21.02 -0.46 -16.94
CA LEU A 135 20.88 -0.21 -15.48
C LEU A 135 22.19 0.21 -14.77
N ARG A 136 22.10 0.86 -13.59
CA ARG A 136 23.21 0.98 -12.61
C ARG A 136 23.18 -0.16 -11.59
N VAL A 137 24.20 -1.01 -11.62
CA VAL A 137 24.37 -2.15 -10.70
C VAL A 137 25.56 -1.91 -9.78
N VAL A 138 25.48 -2.40 -8.54
CA VAL A 138 26.63 -2.45 -7.63
C VAL A 138 27.42 -3.72 -7.91
N GLU A 139 28.70 -3.59 -8.27
CA GLU A 139 29.61 -4.73 -8.48
C GLU A 139 30.96 -4.48 -7.84
N ASN A 140 31.44 -5.44 -7.05
CA ASN A 140 32.66 -5.26 -6.26
C ASN A 140 32.62 -3.91 -5.53
N HIS A 141 31.42 -3.51 -5.08
CA HIS A 141 31.14 -2.24 -4.42
C HIS A 141 31.47 -0.99 -5.26
N LYS A 142 31.36 -1.10 -6.58
CA LYS A 142 31.42 0.03 -7.53
C LYS A 142 30.10 0.12 -8.28
N LEU A 143 29.64 1.35 -8.52
CA LEU A 143 28.50 1.60 -9.41
C LEU A 143 28.94 1.43 -10.86
N THR A 144 28.42 0.39 -11.52
CA THR A 144 28.73 0.04 -12.92
C THR A 144 27.45 0.13 -13.76
N LEU A 145 27.56 0.47 -15.05
CA LEU A 145 26.44 0.35 -16.00
C LEU A 145 26.42 -1.07 -16.58
N LYS A 146 25.23 -1.69 -16.66
CA LYS A 146 25.04 -3.04 -17.21
C LYS A 146 23.75 -3.18 -17.99
N GLU A 147 23.75 -4.16 -18.89
CA GLU A 147 22.55 -4.75 -19.50
C GLU A 147 21.70 -5.47 -18.43
N PRO A 148 20.35 -5.42 -18.51
CA PRO A 148 19.45 -5.80 -17.43
C PRO A 148 19.03 -7.26 -17.40
N THR A 149 18.42 -7.59 -16.26
CA THR A 149 17.37 -8.59 -16.14
C THR A 149 16.28 -8.06 -15.21
N VAL A 150 15.46 -7.08 -15.64
CA VAL A 150 14.24 -6.77 -14.87
C VAL A 150 13.27 -7.93 -15.10
N LYS A 151 12.82 -8.55 -14.01
CA LYS A 151 11.89 -9.68 -14.03
C LYS A 151 10.62 -9.28 -13.32
N ILE A 152 9.48 -9.69 -13.84
CA ILE A 152 8.25 -9.64 -13.07
C ILE A 152 8.29 -10.84 -12.13
N ASP A 153 8.52 -10.55 -10.86
CA ASP A 153 8.74 -11.56 -9.83
C ASP A 153 7.44 -11.86 -9.06
N THR A 154 6.50 -10.90 -9.03
CA THR A 154 5.22 -11.05 -8.31
C THR A 154 4.02 -10.75 -9.20
N PRO A 155 2.84 -11.36 -8.91
CA PRO A 155 1.64 -11.08 -9.69
C PRO A 155 1.08 -9.66 -9.47
N LYS A 156 1.66 -8.87 -8.54
CA LYS A 156 1.29 -7.48 -8.25
C LYS A 156 2.33 -6.45 -8.68
N ASP A 157 3.35 -6.85 -9.42
CA ASP A 157 4.39 -5.94 -9.89
C ASP A 157 3.83 -4.92 -10.89
N VAL A 158 4.18 -3.65 -10.70
CA VAL A 158 3.93 -2.55 -11.63
C VAL A 158 5.28 -2.14 -12.22
N VAL A 159 5.52 -2.46 -13.49
CA VAL A 159 6.78 -2.12 -14.16
C VAL A 159 6.68 -0.74 -14.78
N VAL A 160 7.60 0.14 -14.41
CA VAL A 160 7.65 1.53 -14.83
C VAL A 160 8.86 1.75 -15.72
N LYS A 161 8.64 2.30 -16.92
CA LYS A 161 9.70 2.86 -17.74
C LYS A 161 10.09 4.22 -17.17
N VAL A 162 11.23 4.27 -16.50
CA VAL A 162 11.68 5.42 -15.71
C VAL A 162 12.13 6.55 -16.63
N GLU A 163 11.58 7.74 -16.40
CA GLU A 163 11.99 8.98 -17.05
C GLU A 163 13.06 9.69 -16.22
N PHE A 164 12.83 9.79 -14.91
CA PHE A 164 13.78 10.37 -13.96
C PHE A 164 13.86 9.56 -12.67
N ALA A 165 15.05 9.53 -12.08
CA ALA A 165 15.26 8.97 -10.75
C ALA A 165 15.86 10.01 -9.82
N ALA A 166 15.52 9.99 -8.53
CA ALA A 166 16.06 10.94 -7.56
C ALA A 166 16.93 10.27 -6.49
N GLN A 167 17.97 10.98 -6.06
CA GLN A 167 18.87 10.53 -5.02
C GLN A 167 18.33 10.83 -3.63
N ASN A 168 18.47 9.87 -2.73
CA ASN A 168 18.21 10.03 -1.31
C ASN A 168 19.48 9.84 -0.48
N PRO A 169 19.59 10.45 0.72
CA PRO A 169 20.70 10.21 1.64
C PRO A 169 20.91 8.73 1.97
N ILE A 170 19.83 7.95 2.00
CA ILE A 170 19.89 6.52 2.27
C ILE A 170 20.57 5.73 1.14
N ASP A 171 20.45 6.17 -0.12
CA ASP A 171 21.13 5.52 -1.25
C ASP A 171 22.65 5.67 -1.13
N VAL A 172 23.10 6.85 -0.67
CA VAL A 172 24.52 7.14 -0.39
C VAL A 172 24.98 6.34 0.83
N ARG A 173 24.20 6.34 1.92
CA ARG A 173 24.55 5.64 3.16
C ARG A 173 24.67 4.13 2.96
N THR A 174 23.71 3.48 2.30
CA THR A 174 23.78 2.02 2.10
C THR A 174 24.93 1.63 1.19
N TYR A 175 25.25 2.47 0.20
CA TYR A 175 26.43 2.29 -0.64
C TYR A 175 27.73 2.44 0.16
N ASP A 176 27.89 3.53 0.92
CA ASP A 176 29.10 3.83 1.69
C ASP A 176 29.36 2.81 2.80
N LEU A 177 28.29 2.31 3.42
CA LEU A 177 28.35 1.25 4.44
C LEU A 177 28.47 -0.15 3.84
N LYS A 178 28.59 -0.30 2.51
CA LYS A 178 28.70 -1.59 1.83
C LYS A 178 27.54 -2.54 2.15
N GLN A 179 26.34 -1.98 2.22
CA GLN A 179 25.10 -2.71 2.56
C GLN A 179 24.29 -3.12 1.32
N ILE A 180 24.70 -2.68 0.13
CA ILE A 180 24.09 -3.09 -1.12
C ILE A 180 24.82 -4.35 -1.61
N PRO A 181 24.14 -5.49 -1.76
CA PRO A 181 24.76 -6.70 -2.30
C PRO A 181 25.26 -6.49 -3.74
N ASP A 182 26.32 -7.19 -4.11
CA ASP A 182 26.80 -7.21 -5.49
C ASP A 182 25.72 -7.80 -6.41
N GLY A 183 25.54 -7.19 -7.58
CA GLY A 183 24.50 -7.54 -8.55
C GLY A 183 23.17 -6.79 -8.38
N GLU A 184 22.99 -6.04 -7.30
CA GLU A 184 21.75 -5.29 -7.04
C GLU A 184 21.75 -3.88 -7.65
N ILE A 185 20.56 -3.42 -8.03
CA ILE A 185 20.33 -2.09 -8.61
C ILE A 185 20.10 -1.08 -7.49
N ALA A 186 20.80 0.06 -7.53
CA ALA A 186 20.67 1.13 -6.53
C ALA A 186 19.51 2.11 -6.85
N GLY A 187 19.26 3.04 -5.92
CA GLY A 187 18.30 4.13 -6.09
C GLY A 187 16.87 3.73 -5.75
N ARG A 188 16.11 4.68 -5.21
CA ARG A 188 14.74 4.42 -4.72
C ARG A 188 13.69 5.23 -5.42
N ASP A 189 13.86 6.54 -5.56
CA ASP A 189 12.81 7.38 -6.15
C ASP A 189 12.82 7.28 -7.67
N LEU A 190 11.63 7.05 -8.24
CA LEU A 190 11.39 7.07 -9.68
C LEU A 190 10.17 7.90 -10.03
N VAL A 191 10.18 8.42 -11.26
CA VAL A 191 8.99 8.81 -12.01
C VAL A 191 9.10 8.20 -13.41
N GLY A 192 7.98 7.77 -13.97
CA GLY A 192 7.96 7.27 -15.33
C GLY A 192 6.59 6.81 -15.78
N ILE A 193 6.54 6.21 -16.96
CA ILE A 193 5.31 5.67 -17.55
C ILE A 193 5.17 4.21 -17.16
N VAL A 194 4.00 3.82 -16.66
CA VAL A 194 3.70 2.40 -16.43
C VAL A 194 3.65 1.67 -17.76
N ASP A 195 4.60 0.77 -17.94
CA ASP A 195 4.79 0.02 -19.18
C ASP A 195 3.99 -1.28 -19.13
N VAL A 196 4.10 -1.98 -17.98
CA VAL A 196 3.48 -3.28 -17.75
C VAL A 196 2.88 -3.34 -16.35
N ILE A 197 1.75 -4.03 -16.25
CA ILE A 197 1.11 -4.40 -14.98
C ILE A 197 0.96 -5.91 -14.93
N ALA A 198 1.34 -6.51 -13.81
CA ALA A 198 1.14 -7.93 -13.56
C ALA A 198 -0.37 -8.25 -13.34
N PRO A 199 -0.81 -9.52 -13.43
CA PRO A 199 -2.23 -9.85 -13.49
C PRO A 199 -3.08 -9.50 -12.24
N GLU A 200 -2.47 -9.40 -11.06
CA GLU A 200 -3.17 -9.08 -9.80
C GLU A 200 -3.05 -7.60 -9.39
N VAL A 201 -2.46 -6.75 -10.23
CA VAL A 201 -2.48 -5.29 -10.00
C VAL A 201 -3.92 -4.78 -9.96
N VAL A 202 -4.28 -4.09 -8.88
CA VAL A 202 -5.67 -3.66 -8.59
C VAL A 202 -6.18 -2.68 -9.64
N ASN A 203 -5.38 -1.67 -10.00
CA ASN A 203 -5.78 -0.66 -10.98
C ASN A 203 -5.33 -1.06 -12.39
N ARG A 204 -6.26 -1.64 -13.18
CA ARG A 204 -5.98 -2.09 -14.56
C ARG A 204 -5.78 -0.95 -15.55
N GLU A 205 -6.30 0.25 -15.26
CA GLU A 205 -6.17 1.44 -16.11
C GLU A 205 -4.81 2.14 -15.94
N LEU A 206 -3.96 1.63 -15.05
CA LEU A 206 -2.68 2.25 -14.73
C LEU A 206 -1.69 2.22 -15.90
N LYS A 207 -1.80 1.24 -16.82
CA LYS A 207 -0.90 1.13 -17.98
C LYS A 207 -0.93 2.39 -18.84
N GLY A 208 0.25 2.89 -19.22
CA GLY A 208 0.41 4.13 -19.97
C GLY A 208 0.31 5.41 -19.13
N THR A 209 -0.02 5.31 -17.84
CA THR A 209 -0.09 6.45 -16.93
C THR A 209 1.28 6.81 -16.39
N ARG A 210 1.56 8.11 -16.24
CA ARG A 210 2.75 8.59 -15.54
C ARG A 210 2.56 8.51 -14.03
N ILE A 211 3.46 7.81 -13.35
CA ILE A 211 3.47 7.71 -11.89
C ILE A 211 4.83 8.07 -11.31
N ALA A 212 4.83 8.58 -10.07
CA ALA A 212 6.01 8.54 -9.21
C ALA A 212 5.80 7.50 -8.09
N SER A 213 6.85 6.76 -7.77
CA SER A 213 6.85 5.75 -6.71
C SER A 213 8.28 5.58 -6.19
N PHE A 214 8.45 4.79 -5.14
CA PHE A 214 9.77 4.36 -4.70
C PHE A 214 9.93 2.86 -5.00
N ALA A 215 11.05 2.47 -5.58
CA ALA A 215 11.50 1.10 -5.74
C ALA A 215 12.24 0.62 -4.48
N ASN A 216 12.36 -0.69 -4.31
CA ASN A 216 13.11 -1.30 -3.20
C ASN A 216 14.61 -1.42 -3.51
N GLY A 217 15.20 -0.38 -4.10
CA GLY A 217 16.57 -0.42 -4.60
C GLY A 217 17.64 -0.42 -3.51
N GLY A 218 18.77 -1.04 -3.83
CA GLY A 218 19.87 -1.29 -2.91
C GLY A 218 19.58 -2.40 -1.89
N THR A 219 18.61 -3.26 -2.16
CA THR A 219 18.26 -4.45 -1.36
C THR A 219 18.27 -5.70 -2.26
N PRO A 220 18.22 -6.94 -1.71
CA PRO A 220 18.09 -8.18 -2.50
C PRO A 220 16.73 -8.32 -3.20
N SER A 221 16.33 -7.33 -3.99
CA SER A 221 15.03 -7.23 -4.68
C SER A 221 15.17 -7.18 -6.20
N LYS A 222 16.39 -6.97 -6.72
CA LYS A 222 16.71 -6.78 -8.14
C LYS A 222 15.94 -5.67 -8.84
N SER A 223 15.35 -4.74 -8.07
CA SER A 223 14.58 -3.61 -8.59
C SER A 223 14.94 -2.33 -7.85
N GLY A 224 15.75 -1.51 -8.51
CA GLY A 224 16.15 -0.18 -8.04
C GLY A 224 15.84 0.88 -9.10
N ALA A 225 15.67 2.13 -8.66
CA ALA A 225 15.24 3.23 -9.52
C ALA A 225 16.35 3.80 -10.43
N PHE A 226 17.63 3.50 -10.18
CA PHE A 226 18.73 3.92 -11.06
C PHE A 226 18.83 3.00 -12.28
N ALA A 227 17.79 3.03 -13.08
CA ALA A 227 17.44 2.02 -14.06
C ALA A 227 16.53 2.59 -15.15
N GLN A 228 16.55 2.03 -16.36
CA GLN A 228 15.53 2.32 -17.38
C GLN A 228 14.15 1.76 -17.03
N TRP A 229 14.10 0.63 -16.33
CA TRP A 229 12.87 0.06 -15.78
C TRP A 229 13.02 -0.28 -14.32
N ALA A 230 11.97 -0.04 -13.54
CA ALA A 230 11.92 -0.42 -12.15
C ALA A 230 10.51 -0.84 -11.75
N ILE A 231 10.42 -1.62 -10.67
CA ILE A 231 9.16 -2.11 -10.12
C ILE A 231 8.67 -1.16 -9.04
N ALA A 232 7.46 -0.65 -9.22
CA ALA A 232 6.68 0.05 -8.20
C ALA A 232 5.76 -0.94 -7.47
N LYS A 233 5.51 -0.68 -6.17
CA LYS A 233 4.54 -1.47 -5.39
C LYS A 233 3.11 -1.06 -5.76
N ASP A 234 2.24 -2.04 -5.99
CA ASP A 234 0.82 -1.79 -6.24
C ASP A 234 0.18 -0.99 -5.09
N GLU A 235 -0.76 -0.12 -5.47
CA GLU A 235 -1.45 0.87 -4.64
C GLU A 235 -0.57 1.91 -3.92
N ILE A 236 0.77 1.84 -4.03
CA ILE A 236 1.69 2.81 -3.42
C ILE A 236 2.48 3.53 -4.52
N TYR A 237 1.75 4.34 -5.25
CA TYR A 237 2.24 5.21 -6.31
C TYR A 237 1.40 6.48 -6.38
N ILE A 238 1.97 7.52 -6.96
CA ILE A 238 1.33 8.82 -7.13
C ILE A 238 1.11 9.00 -8.62
N VAL A 239 -0.15 9.12 -9.05
CA VAL A 239 -0.46 9.49 -10.43
C VAL A 239 -0.08 10.95 -10.62
N ILE A 240 0.76 11.25 -11.62
CA ILE A 240 1.33 12.58 -11.80
C ILE A 240 0.40 13.43 -12.68
N PRO A 241 -0.19 14.52 -12.16
CA PRO A 241 -0.99 15.44 -12.96
C PRO A 241 -0.15 16.18 -14.00
N ASP A 242 -0.76 16.57 -15.12
CA ASP A 242 -0.07 17.25 -16.24
C ASP A 242 0.61 18.57 -15.85
N ASN A 243 0.14 19.23 -14.78
CA ASN A 243 0.74 20.48 -14.29
C ASN A 243 2.05 20.24 -13.51
N ILE A 244 2.44 18.99 -13.26
CA ILE A 244 3.67 18.63 -12.56
C ILE A 244 4.69 18.07 -13.55
N LYS A 245 5.84 18.74 -13.65
CA LYS A 245 6.93 18.26 -14.48
C LYS A 245 7.52 16.95 -13.94
N PRO A 246 7.93 16.00 -14.80
CA PRO A 246 8.47 14.71 -14.36
C PRO A 246 9.66 14.85 -13.41
N GLU A 247 10.65 15.71 -13.71
CA GLU A 247 11.83 15.89 -12.86
C GLU A 247 11.47 16.37 -11.45
N ALA A 248 10.40 17.15 -11.31
CA ALA A 248 9.88 17.58 -10.01
C ALA A 248 9.12 16.45 -9.31
N ALA A 249 8.33 15.66 -10.05
CA ALA A 249 7.62 14.50 -9.54
C ALA A 249 8.56 13.42 -8.98
N ALA A 250 9.74 13.22 -9.60
CA ALA A 250 10.77 12.31 -9.09
C ALA A 250 11.21 12.65 -7.66
N THR A 251 11.00 13.88 -7.19
CA THR A 251 11.42 14.30 -5.84
C THR A 251 10.47 13.89 -4.72
N LEU A 252 9.26 13.44 -5.07
CA LEU A 252 8.17 13.13 -4.15
C LEU A 252 8.41 11.88 -3.30
N PRO A 253 8.68 10.68 -3.87
CA PRO A 253 8.24 9.43 -3.24
C PRO A 253 8.81 9.21 -1.83
N VAL A 254 10.10 8.92 -1.67
CA VAL A 254 10.72 8.65 -0.35
C VAL A 254 10.52 9.83 0.60
N GLY A 255 10.70 11.07 0.15
CA GLY A 255 10.60 12.25 1.00
C GLY A 255 9.19 12.43 1.56
N TYR A 256 8.18 12.31 0.71
CA TYR A 256 6.77 12.45 1.05
C TYR A 256 6.31 11.34 1.98
N PHE A 257 6.56 10.07 1.65
CA PHE A 257 6.11 8.95 2.48
C PHE A 257 6.84 8.92 3.84
N THR A 258 8.10 9.36 3.89
CA THR A 258 8.81 9.55 5.17
C THR A 258 8.12 10.60 6.04
N ALA A 259 7.72 11.74 5.46
CA ALA A 259 7.00 12.79 6.19
C ALA A 259 5.62 12.32 6.66
N VAL A 260 4.87 11.63 5.79
CA VAL A 260 3.56 11.04 6.12
C VAL A 260 3.70 10.07 7.30
N HIS A 261 4.65 9.14 7.23
CA HIS A 261 4.87 8.17 8.29
C HIS A 261 5.27 8.83 9.61
N GLY A 262 6.19 9.80 9.57
CA GLY A 262 6.61 10.53 10.78
C GLY A 262 5.45 11.27 11.46
N LEU A 263 4.62 11.97 10.67
CA LEU A 263 3.52 12.79 11.18
C LEU A 263 2.32 11.96 11.64
N TYR A 264 1.88 10.98 10.85
CA TYR A 264 0.52 10.44 10.96
C TYR A 264 0.42 9.00 11.44
N LEU A 265 1.51 8.23 11.48
CA LEU A 265 1.42 6.88 12.06
C LEU A 265 1.14 6.97 13.57
N PRO A 266 0.19 6.19 14.12
CA PRO A 266 -0.21 6.29 15.54
C PRO A 266 0.94 6.09 16.53
N HIS A 267 1.90 5.23 16.19
CA HIS A 267 3.07 4.93 17.03
C HIS A 267 4.28 5.86 16.76
N LYS A 268 4.08 6.90 15.94
CA LYS A 268 5.06 7.97 15.65
C LYS A 268 4.58 9.26 16.33
N LEU A 269 4.40 10.38 15.61
CA LEU A 269 3.73 11.55 16.19
C LEU A 269 2.22 11.30 16.35
N GLY A 270 1.60 10.55 15.43
CA GLY A 270 0.19 10.17 15.52
C GLY A 270 -0.75 11.38 15.46
N LEU A 271 -0.40 12.38 14.65
CA LEU A 271 -1.23 13.56 14.42
C LEU A 271 -2.49 13.17 13.64
N GLU A 272 -3.57 13.92 13.81
CA GLU A 272 -4.84 13.70 13.10
C GLU A 272 -5.18 14.87 12.19
N ARG A 273 -5.41 14.59 10.89
CA ARG A 273 -5.86 15.60 9.94
C ARG A 273 -7.28 16.07 10.28
N GLY A 274 -7.46 17.39 10.42
CA GLY A 274 -8.75 17.97 10.78
C GLY A 274 -9.16 17.71 12.24
N GLY A 275 -8.27 17.11 13.04
CA GLY A 275 -8.44 16.94 14.47
C GLY A 275 -8.03 18.19 15.25
N LYS A 276 -7.65 18.00 16.52
CA LYS A 276 -7.13 19.09 17.35
C LYS A 276 -5.85 19.65 16.72
N SER A 277 -5.78 20.97 16.56
CA SER A 277 -4.54 21.63 16.16
C SER A 277 -3.46 21.39 17.23
N GLU A 278 -2.34 20.82 16.80
CA GLU A 278 -1.18 20.51 17.64
C GLU A 278 0.02 21.34 17.21
N LEU A 279 0.93 21.61 18.13
CA LEU A 279 2.22 22.24 17.82
C LEU A 279 3.21 21.16 17.39
N VAL A 280 3.86 21.37 16.25
CA VAL A 280 4.85 20.45 15.69
C VAL A 280 6.11 21.24 15.30
N LEU A 281 7.25 20.80 15.82
CA LEU A 281 8.57 21.26 15.40
C LEU A 281 9.13 20.34 14.32
N ILE A 282 9.41 20.89 13.15
CA ILE A 282 10.15 20.21 12.08
C ILE A 282 11.60 20.68 12.14
N TRP A 283 12.51 19.86 12.67
CA TRP A 283 13.93 20.17 12.66
C TRP A 283 14.52 19.80 11.29
N GLY A 284 15.19 20.76 10.64
CA GLY A 284 15.68 20.59 9.28
C GLY A 284 14.64 20.87 8.20
N GLY A 285 13.88 21.96 8.34
CA GLY A 285 12.75 22.29 7.46
C GLY A 285 13.09 22.38 5.97
N ASN A 286 14.32 22.74 5.62
CA ASN A 286 14.76 22.84 4.22
C ASN A 286 15.27 21.52 3.62
N SER A 287 15.23 20.41 4.37
CA SER A 287 15.50 19.07 3.82
C SER A 287 14.33 18.58 2.96
N SER A 288 14.58 17.57 2.11
CA SER A 288 13.51 16.99 1.27
C SER A 288 12.31 16.48 2.10
N VAL A 289 12.57 15.83 3.24
CA VAL A 289 11.52 15.35 4.16
C VAL A 289 10.88 16.52 4.90
N GLY A 290 11.69 17.45 5.42
CA GLY A 290 11.20 18.60 6.20
C GLY A 290 10.22 19.48 5.41
N ARG A 291 10.50 19.70 4.12
CA ARG A 291 9.62 20.50 3.24
C ARG A 291 8.25 19.85 3.04
N TYR A 292 8.18 18.52 2.90
CA TYR A 292 6.89 17.83 2.86
C TYR A 292 6.22 17.79 4.22
N ALA A 293 6.98 17.60 5.30
CA ALA A 293 6.43 17.57 6.65
C ALA A 293 5.77 18.91 7.03
N ILE A 294 6.37 20.05 6.64
CA ILE A 294 5.78 21.37 6.84
C ILE A 294 4.43 21.49 6.13
N GLN A 295 4.40 21.16 4.83
CA GLN A 295 3.20 21.27 4.01
C GLN A 295 2.08 20.35 4.50
N LEU A 296 2.42 19.09 4.81
CA LEU A 296 1.49 18.09 5.33
C LEU A 296 0.92 18.53 6.68
N ALA A 297 1.78 18.88 7.65
CA ALA A 297 1.33 19.29 8.97
C ALA A 297 0.44 20.55 8.90
N LYS A 298 0.78 21.52 8.05
CA LYS A 298 -0.07 22.70 7.79
C LYS A 298 -1.42 22.31 7.19
N LEU A 299 -1.41 21.44 6.18
CA LEU A 299 -2.61 20.96 5.51
C LEU A 299 -3.51 20.12 6.43
N GLY A 300 -2.91 19.44 7.42
CA GLY A 300 -3.61 18.73 8.49
C GLY A 300 -4.26 19.63 9.54
N GLY A 301 -3.98 20.94 9.51
CA GLY A 301 -4.51 21.91 10.46
C GLY A 301 -3.65 22.11 11.70
N HIS A 302 -2.39 21.67 11.69
CA HIS A 302 -1.46 21.81 12.81
C HIS A 302 -0.65 23.11 12.73
N LYS A 303 -0.13 23.53 13.89
CA LYS A 303 0.76 24.68 14.04
C LYS A 303 2.20 24.22 13.81
N VAL A 304 2.84 24.74 12.77
CA VAL A 304 4.16 24.28 12.32
C VAL A 304 5.22 25.34 12.61
N ILE A 305 6.23 24.97 13.40
CA ILE A 305 7.46 25.73 13.51
C ILE A 305 8.62 24.90 12.98
N THR A 306 9.67 25.53 12.49
CA THR A 306 10.79 24.80 11.91
C THR A 306 12.14 25.45 12.17
N VAL A 307 13.19 24.65 12.17
CA VAL A 307 14.58 25.11 12.19
C VAL A 307 15.22 24.82 10.84
N ALA A 308 15.82 25.85 10.23
CA ALA A 308 16.48 25.75 8.93
C ALA A 308 17.58 26.81 8.74
N SER A 309 18.22 26.83 7.57
CA SER A 309 19.13 27.93 7.23
C SER A 309 18.35 29.24 7.04
N PRO A 310 18.92 30.41 7.40
CA PRO A 310 18.23 31.70 7.27
C PRO A 310 17.71 31.98 5.85
N GLY A 311 18.50 31.61 4.83
CA GLY A 311 18.16 31.83 3.43
C GLY A 311 16.90 31.09 2.94
N ALA A 312 16.44 30.06 3.67
CA ALA A 312 15.24 29.30 3.32
C ALA A 312 13.96 29.83 4.00
N ALA A 313 14.07 30.83 4.90
CA ALA A 313 12.96 31.20 5.78
C ALA A 313 11.70 31.64 5.03
N GLU A 314 11.82 32.53 4.05
CA GLU A 314 10.68 33.01 3.28
C GLU A 314 10.02 31.92 2.45
N GLU A 315 10.80 30.98 1.93
CA GLU A 315 10.26 29.84 1.19
C GLU A 315 9.52 28.87 2.11
N LEU A 316 10.08 28.53 3.27
CA LEU A 316 9.45 27.61 4.23
C LEU A 316 8.16 28.20 4.83
N LYS A 317 8.09 29.52 5.01
CA LYS A 317 6.84 30.20 5.38
C LYS A 317 5.76 30.03 4.31
N LYS A 318 6.11 30.16 3.03
CA LYS A 318 5.17 29.89 1.91
C LYS A 318 4.69 28.45 1.89
N LEU A 319 5.54 27.50 2.30
CA LEU A 319 5.16 26.09 2.44
C LEU A 319 4.26 25.80 3.66
N GLY A 320 4.11 26.75 4.59
CA GLY A 320 3.19 26.63 5.71
C GLY A 320 3.82 26.72 7.10
N ALA A 321 5.13 26.95 7.21
CA ALA A 321 5.75 27.20 8.50
C ALA A 321 5.27 28.55 9.06
N GLU A 322 4.79 28.56 10.30
CA GLU A 322 4.41 29.80 11.00
C GLU A 322 5.67 30.60 11.39
N LYS A 323 6.70 29.88 11.84
CA LYS A 323 7.97 30.45 12.27
C LYS A 323 9.13 29.59 11.81
N VAL A 324 10.19 30.26 11.35
CA VAL A 324 11.46 29.64 10.98
C VAL A 324 12.54 30.21 11.90
N PHE A 325 13.21 29.33 12.63
CA PHE A 325 14.36 29.63 13.47
C PHE A 325 15.66 29.22 12.75
N SER A 326 16.77 29.90 13.08
CA SER A 326 18.06 29.52 12.52
C SER A 326 18.77 28.50 13.39
N TYR A 327 19.24 27.40 12.79
CA TYR A 327 20.17 26.50 13.50
C TYR A 327 21.54 27.14 13.77
N LYS A 328 21.83 28.31 13.18
CA LYS A 328 23.08 29.06 13.40
C LYS A 328 23.04 29.88 14.69
N ASP A 329 21.85 30.10 15.25
CA ASP A 329 21.70 30.85 16.49
C ASP A 329 22.09 29.94 17.66
N ALA A 330 23.08 30.36 18.45
CA ALA A 330 23.58 29.57 19.58
C ALA A 330 22.50 29.34 20.65
N ASP A 331 21.50 30.21 20.70
CA ASP A 331 20.37 30.21 21.63
C ASP A 331 19.05 29.75 20.97
N VAL A 332 19.11 29.03 19.85
CA VAL A 332 17.92 28.60 19.10
C VAL A 332 16.90 27.84 19.95
N VAL A 333 17.36 27.02 20.90
CA VAL A 333 16.49 26.25 21.79
C VAL A 333 15.76 27.17 22.76
N GLU A 334 16.48 28.13 23.35
CA GLU A 334 15.97 29.14 24.26
C GLU A 334 14.94 30.04 23.56
N GLN A 335 15.22 30.45 22.32
CA GLN A 335 14.30 31.22 21.50
C GLN A 335 12.98 30.47 21.29
N ILE A 336 13.05 29.18 20.90
CA ILE A 336 11.87 28.33 20.68
C ILE A 336 11.08 28.19 21.99
N ARG A 337 11.74 27.81 23.08
CA ARG A 337 11.05 27.56 24.37
C ARG A 337 10.48 28.82 24.99
N LYS A 338 11.12 29.98 24.78
CA LYS A 338 10.59 31.27 25.23
C LYS A 338 9.27 31.64 24.54
N GLU A 339 9.14 31.34 23.25
CA GLU A 339 7.95 31.71 22.45
C GLU A 339 6.85 30.64 22.52
N TYR A 340 7.21 29.36 22.62
CA TYR A 340 6.27 28.24 22.48
C TYR A 340 6.20 27.29 23.69
N GLY A 341 7.06 27.46 24.69
CA GLY A 341 7.19 26.53 25.81
C GLY A 341 7.83 25.19 25.40
N ASP A 342 7.50 24.14 26.15
CA ASP A 342 7.96 22.78 25.88
C ASP A 342 7.26 22.22 24.62
N ILE A 343 8.07 21.73 23.67
CA ILE A 343 7.56 21.24 22.38
C ILE A 343 7.07 19.78 22.51
N PRO A 344 5.78 19.48 22.24
CA PRO A 344 5.23 18.14 22.44
C PRO A 344 5.50 17.19 21.28
N ASN A 345 5.66 17.70 20.06
CA ASN A 345 5.84 16.89 18.84
C ASN A 345 7.06 17.40 18.06
N VAL A 346 8.06 16.54 17.89
CA VAL A 346 9.28 16.85 17.14
C VAL A 346 9.48 15.83 16.02
N LEU A 347 9.70 16.32 14.80
CA LEU A 347 10.19 15.52 13.68
C LEU A 347 11.59 16.03 13.30
N ASP A 348 12.61 15.23 13.56
CA ASP A 348 13.98 15.48 13.12
C ASP A 348 14.23 14.86 11.75
N ALA A 349 14.27 15.73 10.74
CA ALA A 349 14.52 15.39 9.36
C ALA A 349 16.01 15.37 8.99
N ILE A 350 16.92 15.58 9.96
CA ILE A 350 18.38 15.62 9.78
C ILE A 350 19.03 14.40 10.44
N GLY A 351 18.70 14.13 11.69
CA GLY A 351 19.13 12.94 12.43
C GLY A 351 20.64 12.82 12.67
N THR A 352 21.39 13.91 12.63
CA THR A 352 22.80 13.92 13.08
C THR A 352 22.90 13.92 14.60
N PRO A 353 24.05 13.59 15.22
CA PRO A 353 24.24 13.75 16.66
C PRO A 353 23.87 15.14 17.18
N ASP A 354 24.27 16.19 16.46
CA ASP A 354 24.01 17.58 16.85
C ASP A 354 22.53 17.95 16.70
N SER A 355 21.87 17.54 15.60
CA SER A 355 20.43 17.79 15.43
C SER A 355 19.62 17.05 16.48
N ALA A 356 19.93 15.79 16.78
CA ALA A 356 19.23 15.00 17.78
C ALA A 356 19.37 15.61 19.18
N THR A 357 20.61 15.92 19.57
CA THR A 357 20.92 16.51 20.87
C THR A 357 20.29 17.90 21.03
N THR A 358 20.33 18.73 19.99
CA THR A 358 19.84 20.12 20.10
C THR A 358 18.31 20.18 20.04
N SER A 359 17.69 19.46 19.11
CA SER A 359 16.24 19.47 18.96
C SER A 359 15.50 18.81 20.12
N SER A 360 16.07 17.77 20.75
CA SER A 360 15.47 17.15 21.94
C SER A 360 15.37 18.11 23.12
N LYS A 361 16.30 19.05 23.29
CA LYS A 361 16.22 20.07 24.36
C LYS A 361 15.01 20.99 24.23
N THR A 362 14.40 21.09 23.05
CA THR A 362 13.18 21.89 22.85
C THR A 362 11.95 21.30 23.56
N THR A 363 11.98 20.00 23.91
CA THR A 363 10.88 19.35 24.62
C THR A 363 10.82 19.71 26.11
N GLY A 364 11.87 20.31 26.66
CA GLY A 364 11.95 20.67 28.07
C GLY A 364 11.84 19.46 28.99
N GLU A 365 10.85 19.46 29.88
CA GLU A 365 10.61 18.35 30.82
C GLU A 365 9.24 17.67 30.64
N SER A 366 8.42 18.19 29.72
CA SER A 366 7.08 17.67 29.44
C SER A 366 7.13 16.40 28.58
N PRO A 367 6.15 15.48 28.70
CA PRO A 367 6.05 14.34 27.79
C PRO A 367 6.03 14.79 26.33
N ALA A 368 6.89 14.18 25.51
CA ALA A 368 7.04 14.54 24.10
C ALA A 368 7.16 13.31 23.20
N LYS A 369 6.67 13.44 21.97
CA LYS A 369 6.88 12.48 20.89
C LYS A 369 7.96 13.01 19.96
N TYR A 370 8.93 12.17 19.65
CA TYR A 370 10.06 12.50 18.83
C TYR A 370 10.21 11.48 17.71
N THR A 371 10.18 11.93 16.47
CA THR A 371 10.40 11.07 15.30
C THR A 371 11.67 11.48 14.58
N THR A 372 12.42 10.51 14.07
CA THR A 372 13.69 10.75 13.38
C THR A 372 13.81 9.93 12.11
N VAL A 373 14.45 10.50 11.10
CA VAL A 373 14.79 9.80 9.84
C VAL A 373 15.92 8.79 9.99
N ARG A 374 16.53 8.66 11.17
CA ARG A 374 17.56 7.64 11.43
C ARG A 374 16.96 6.29 11.74
N ARG A 375 17.53 5.27 11.07
CA ARG A 375 17.25 3.87 11.38
C ARG A 375 17.63 3.59 12.84
N ASN A 376 16.85 2.76 13.52
CA ASN A 376 17.10 2.32 14.91
C ASN A 376 17.22 3.46 15.94
N ALA A 377 16.74 4.67 15.62
CA ALA A 377 16.86 5.84 16.48
C ALA A 377 18.33 6.15 16.88
N GLU A 378 19.27 5.97 15.95
CA GLU A 378 20.67 6.37 16.16
C GLU A 378 20.77 7.81 16.68
N HIS A 379 21.65 8.02 17.66
CA HIS A 379 21.93 9.30 18.33
C HIS A 379 20.86 9.78 19.32
N THR A 380 19.91 8.92 19.71
CA THR A 380 18.90 9.24 20.73
C THR A 380 19.03 8.40 21.99
N GLU A 381 20.15 7.70 22.17
CA GLU A 381 20.36 6.72 23.25
C GLU A 381 20.29 7.36 24.64
N ASN A 382 20.66 8.63 24.73
CA ASN A 382 20.72 9.41 25.97
C ASN A 382 19.53 10.36 26.15
N PHE A 383 18.45 10.20 25.37
CA PHE A 383 17.28 11.06 25.53
C PHE A 383 16.61 10.86 26.89
N PRO A 384 16.05 11.92 27.49
CA PRO A 384 15.24 11.81 28.68
C PRO A 384 14.07 10.84 28.52
N LYS A 385 13.71 10.13 29.60
CA LYS A 385 12.62 9.13 29.61
C LYS A 385 11.23 9.68 29.25
N HIS A 386 11.02 10.99 29.37
CA HIS A 386 9.75 11.62 28.98
C HIS A 386 9.61 11.77 27.46
N ILE A 387 10.68 11.56 26.69
CA ILE A 387 10.66 11.61 25.23
C ILE A 387 10.45 10.20 24.67
N THR A 388 9.31 9.99 24.01
CA THR A 388 9.06 8.77 23.23
C THR A 388 9.68 8.92 21.87
N VAL A 389 10.76 8.18 21.61
CA VAL A 389 11.47 8.22 20.32
C VAL A 389 11.00 7.11 19.40
N SER A 390 10.65 7.49 18.16
CA SER A 390 10.21 6.56 17.13
C SER A 390 10.93 6.79 15.80
N PRO A 391 11.78 5.86 15.32
CA PRO A 391 12.46 6.00 14.03
C PRO A 391 11.49 5.82 12.86
N ILE A 392 11.70 6.57 11.79
CA ILE A 392 10.90 6.50 10.56
C ILE A 392 11.60 5.56 9.58
N GLN A 393 10.84 4.62 9.02
CA GLN A 393 11.33 3.66 8.03
C GLN A 393 10.32 3.59 6.88
N ALA A 394 10.39 4.55 5.96
CA ALA A 394 9.43 4.63 4.85
C ALA A 394 9.39 3.36 4.00
N TYR A 395 10.49 2.59 3.92
CA TYR A 395 10.54 1.32 3.18
C TYR A 395 9.70 0.18 3.80
N ARG A 396 9.16 0.35 5.01
CA ARG A 396 8.20 -0.60 5.60
C ARG A 396 6.88 -0.70 4.84
N VAL A 397 6.63 0.23 3.92
CA VAL A 397 5.63 0.07 2.85
C VAL A 397 5.78 -1.23 2.04
N PHE A 398 6.97 -1.83 1.97
CA PHE A 398 7.19 -3.13 1.33
C PHE A 398 6.87 -4.32 2.23
N ASP A 399 6.60 -4.10 3.52
CA ASP A 399 6.18 -5.15 4.46
C ASP A 399 4.74 -5.62 4.16
N GLU A 400 4.20 -6.45 5.06
CA GLU A 400 2.87 -7.06 4.97
C GLU A 400 1.74 -6.03 4.86
N GLU A 401 0.76 -6.30 4.00
CA GLU A 401 -0.25 -5.31 3.58
C GLU A 401 -1.12 -4.75 4.71
N HIS A 402 -1.34 -5.52 5.78
CA HIS A 402 -2.18 -5.12 6.89
C HIS A 402 -1.48 -4.18 7.88
N LEU A 403 -0.17 -3.95 7.72
CA LEU A 403 0.57 -3.09 8.63
C LEU A 403 0.19 -1.61 8.44
N PRO A 404 0.19 -0.81 9.53
CA PRO A 404 -0.16 0.61 9.47
C PRO A 404 0.69 1.40 8.47
N GLU A 405 1.97 1.09 8.34
CA GLU A 405 2.90 1.72 7.39
C GLU A 405 2.41 1.61 5.94
N VAL A 406 1.91 0.44 5.57
CA VAL A 406 1.38 0.17 4.23
C VAL A 406 0.02 0.84 4.05
N THR A 407 -0.88 0.68 5.02
CA THR A 407 -2.25 1.22 4.96
C THR A 407 -2.25 2.75 4.86
N VAL A 408 -1.48 3.43 5.70
CA VAL A 408 -1.33 4.89 5.68
C VAL A 408 -0.66 5.34 4.37
N ALA A 409 0.34 4.62 3.87
CA ALA A 409 0.94 4.96 2.58
C ALA A 409 -0.06 4.86 1.43
N LYS A 410 -0.87 3.79 1.35
CA LYS A 410 -1.93 3.65 0.34
C LYS A 410 -2.94 4.81 0.40
N GLU A 411 -3.36 5.22 1.60
CA GLU A 411 -4.26 6.37 1.78
C GLU A 411 -3.63 7.68 1.27
N TYR A 412 -2.42 7.99 1.73
CA TYR A 412 -1.76 9.25 1.40
C TYR A 412 -1.24 9.31 -0.04
N ALA A 413 -1.00 8.16 -0.68
CA ALA A 413 -0.74 8.07 -2.12
C ALA A 413 -1.94 8.55 -2.94
N LYS A 414 -3.16 8.08 -2.57
CA LYS A 414 -4.42 8.46 -3.23
C LYS A 414 -4.72 9.97 -3.10
N LEU A 415 -4.42 10.55 -1.95
CA LEU A 415 -4.64 11.97 -1.69
C LEU A 415 -3.68 12.89 -2.44
N LEU A 416 -2.42 12.47 -2.58
CA LEU A 416 -1.36 13.32 -3.10
C LEU A 416 -1.63 13.78 -4.55
N THR A 417 -2.17 12.91 -5.42
CA THR A 417 -2.54 13.27 -6.79
C THR A 417 -3.45 14.51 -6.82
N GLY A 418 -4.49 14.53 -5.96
CA GLY A 418 -5.41 15.65 -5.85
C GLY A 418 -4.72 16.91 -5.32
N TRP A 419 -3.89 16.77 -4.28
CA TRP A 419 -3.18 17.91 -3.71
C TRP A 419 -2.14 18.52 -4.64
N LEU A 420 -1.48 17.71 -5.49
CA LEU A 420 -0.59 18.20 -6.54
C LEU A 420 -1.36 18.97 -7.62
N LYS A 421 -2.51 18.44 -8.03
CA LYS A 421 -3.38 19.10 -9.03
C LYS A 421 -3.90 20.45 -8.53
N GLU A 422 -4.24 20.53 -7.26
CA GLU A 422 -4.75 21.75 -6.61
C GLU A 422 -3.64 22.71 -6.13
N GLY A 423 -2.37 22.31 -6.23
CA GLY A 423 -1.24 23.10 -5.73
C GLY A 423 -1.15 23.19 -4.20
N LYS A 424 -1.85 22.31 -3.47
CA LYS A 424 -1.80 22.23 -1.99
C LYS A 424 -0.49 21.62 -1.48
N ILE A 425 0.10 20.72 -2.26
CA ILE A 425 1.45 20.21 -2.06
C ILE A 425 2.27 20.57 -3.30
N VAL A 426 3.45 21.13 -3.08
CA VAL A 426 4.43 21.46 -4.11
C VAL A 426 5.62 20.49 -3.97
N PRO A 427 6.05 19.86 -5.07
CA PRO A 427 7.26 19.02 -5.06
C PRO A 427 8.52 19.81 -4.65
N ASN A 428 9.56 19.08 -4.23
CA ASN A 428 10.85 19.73 -3.97
C ASN A 428 11.47 20.24 -5.27
N VAL A 429 12.38 21.22 -5.15
CA VAL A 429 13.09 21.77 -6.32
C VAL A 429 14.06 20.72 -6.85
N PRO A 430 13.89 20.24 -8.10
CA PRO A 430 14.80 19.26 -8.67
C PRO A 430 16.07 19.94 -9.19
N LYS A 431 17.20 19.25 -9.06
CA LYS A 431 18.46 19.58 -9.74
C LYS A 431 18.89 18.41 -10.59
N VAL A 432 18.69 18.56 -11.90
CA VAL A 432 19.05 17.53 -12.88
C VAL A 432 20.56 17.58 -13.13
N LEU A 433 21.29 16.52 -12.79
CA LEU A 433 22.75 16.46 -12.96
C LEU A 433 23.20 15.88 -14.30
N GLY A 434 22.34 15.12 -14.97
CA GLY A 434 22.67 14.34 -16.18
C GLY A 434 21.99 12.98 -16.14
N GLY A 435 22.52 12.00 -16.86
CA GLY A 435 22.05 10.62 -16.80
C GLY A 435 22.63 9.84 -15.63
N LEU A 436 22.46 8.52 -15.65
CA LEU A 436 22.94 7.66 -14.58
C LEU A 436 24.47 7.67 -14.43
N GLU A 437 25.23 8.09 -15.45
CA GLU A 437 26.68 8.30 -15.39
C GLU A 437 27.08 9.26 -14.25
N LYS A 438 26.17 10.15 -13.84
CA LYS A 438 26.38 11.18 -12.81
C LYS A 438 26.06 10.76 -11.37
N VAL A 439 25.56 9.54 -11.14
CA VAL A 439 25.27 9.05 -9.78
C VAL A 439 26.48 9.14 -8.84
N PRO A 440 27.70 8.71 -9.23
CA PRO A 440 28.88 8.87 -8.36
C PRO A 440 29.20 10.32 -7.99
N GLU A 441 28.99 11.27 -8.93
CA GLU A 441 29.15 12.70 -8.68
C GLU A 441 28.12 13.20 -7.67
N GLY A 442 26.84 12.82 -7.84
CA GLY A 442 25.79 13.18 -6.89
C GLY A 442 25.99 12.60 -5.49
N TYR A 443 26.54 11.40 -5.39
CA TYR A 443 26.93 10.80 -4.10
C TYR A 443 28.04 11.63 -3.45
N GLN A 444 29.03 12.08 -4.24
CA GLN A 444 30.09 12.94 -3.72
C GLN A 444 29.57 14.31 -3.27
N LEU A 445 28.66 14.93 -4.04
CA LEU A 445 28.01 16.19 -3.63
C LEU A 445 27.26 16.05 -2.31
N HIS A 446 26.66 14.88 -2.04
CA HIS A 446 26.03 14.59 -0.75
C HIS A 446 27.06 14.50 0.38
N ARG A 447 28.15 13.76 0.19
CA ARG A 447 29.23 13.64 1.19
C ARG A 447 29.88 14.99 1.50
N ASP A 448 30.06 15.82 0.48
CA ASP A 448 30.61 17.17 0.60
C ASP A 448 29.63 18.18 1.24
N GLY A 449 28.37 17.78 1.48
CA GLY A 449 27.34 18.68 2.03
C GLY A 449 26.92 19.80 1.08
N LYS A 450 27.09 19.64 -0.24
CA LYS A 450 26.87 20.67 -1.28
C LYS A 450 25.44 20.73 -1.83
N ILE A 451 24.50 20.05 -1.19
CA ILE A 451 23.10 19.98 -1.61
C ILE A 451 22.26 20.82 -0.62
N HIS A 452 21.59 21.86 -1.12
CA HIS A 452 20.89 22.83 -0.26
C HIS A 452 19.51 23.20 -0.82
N GLY A 453 18.43 22.70 -0.22
CA GLY A 453 17.05 23.03 -0.62
C GLY A 453 16.62 22.44 -1.98
N GLU A 454 17.48 21.63 -2.58
CA GLU A 454 17.27 20.96 -3.87
C GLU A 454 17.36 19.44 -3.67
N LYS A 455 16.73 18.68 -4.55
CA LYS A 455 16.90 17.23 -4.63
C LYS A 455 17.58 16.87 -5.95
N LEU A 456 18.65 16.10 -5.88
CA LEU A 456 19.38 15.66 -7.07
C LEU A 456 18.54 14.64 -7.84
N VAL A 457 18.45 14.85 -9.15
CA VAL A 457 17.66 14.05 -10.09
C VAL A 457 18.52 13.67 -11.29
N TYR A 458 18.31 12.46 -11.80
CA TYR A 458 18.97 11.90 -12.97
C TYR A 458 17.95 11.69 -14.08
N ASP A 459 18.26 12.20 -15.27
CA ASP A 459 17.47 12.06 -16.48
C ASP A 459 17.88 10.77 -17.20
N ILE A 460 17.06 9.75 -17.09
CA ILE A 460 17.41 8.40 -17.57
C ILE A 460 17.68 8.42 -19.08
N SER A 461 16.98 9.27 -19.83
CA SER A 461 17.15 9.41 -21.29
C SER A 461 18.52 9.95 -21.70
N LYS A 462 19.25 10.60 -20.79
CA LYS A 462 20.60 11.15 -21.02
C LYS A 462 21.72 10.18 -20.64
N THR A 463 21.40 8.99 -20.17
CA THR A 463 22.39 8.00 -19.74
C THR A 463 23.29 7.62 -20.91
N LYS A 464 24.59 7.82 -20.75
CA LYS A 464 25.60 7.42 -21.73
C LYS A 464 26.22 6.10 -21.29
N LEU A 465 26.17 5.11 -22.19
CA LEU A 465 26.82 3.81 -22.03
C LEU A 465 28.32 3.88 -22.30
#